data_AF-A0A2T2WHQ2-F1
#
_entry.id   AF-A0A2T2WHQ2-F1
#
_cell.length_a   1.000
_cell.length_b   1.000
_cell.length_c   1.000
_cell.angle_alpha   90.00
_cell.angle_beta   90.00
_cell.angle_gamma   90.00
#
_symmetry.space_group_name_H-M   'P 1'
#
loop_
_entity.id
_entity.type
_entity.pdbx_description
1 polymer ?
#
loop_
_entity_poly.entity_id
_entity_poly.type
_entity_poly.pdbx_seq_one_letter_code
_entity_poly.pdbx_strand_id
1 'polypeptide(L)' 'MGFRSLKKLQRAHWRQLSLQQQSGWLTGLIALGATMTAVSATELVPTFWQGFMTGVWGTGTALLIGLLVAIQVSARSH' A
#
# COMPACT_ATOMS: atom_id res chain seq x y z
N MET A 1 -5.91 -35.67 19.97
CA MET A 1 -4.94 -34.87 19.17
C MET A 1 -5.57 -33.77 18.30
N GLY A 2 -6.80 -33.28 18.55
CA GLY A 2 -7.48 -32.30 17.66
C GLY A 2 -7.28 -30.81 18.00
N PHE A 3 -7.04 -30.44 19.27
CA PHE A 3 -7.04 -29.03 19.70
C PHE A 3 -5.83 -28.19 19.23
N ARG A 4 -4.69 -28.82 18.96
CA ARG A 4 -3.50 -28.13 18.44
C ARG A 4 -3.65 -27.72 16.97
N SER A 5 -4.52 -28.40 16.20
CA SER A 5 -4.76 -28.12 14.78
C SER A 5 -5.67 -26.89 14.59
N LEU A 6 -6.75 -26.80 15.37
CA LEU A 6 -7.68 -25.65 15.33
C LEU A 6 -7.01 -24.32 15.71
N LYS A 7 -6.13 -24.31 16.72
CA LYS A 7 -5.33 -23.13 17.09
C LYS A 7 -4.31 -22.71 16.03
N LYS A 8 -3.85 -23.63 15.18
CA LYS A 8 -2.95 -23.33 14.05
C LYS A 8 -3.74 -22.75 12.87
N LEU A 9 -4.89 -23.33 12.55
CA LEU A 9 -5.80 -22.84 11.51
C LEU A 9 -6.34 -21.45 11.82
N GLN A 10 -6.73 -21.18 13.07
CA GLN A 10 -7.10 -19.83 13.50
C GLN A 10 -5.94 -18.85 13.29
N ARG A 11 -4.73 -19.17 13.74
CA ARG A 11 -3.57 -18.27 13.55
C ARG A 11 -3.22 -18.02 12.08
N ALA A 12 -3.37 -19.02 11.22
CA ALA A 12 -3.20 -18.85 9.78
C ALA A 12 -4.27 -17.92 9.19
N HIS A 13 -5.53 -18.08 9.60
CA HIS A 13 -6.64 -17.24 9.18
C HIS A 13 -6.47 -15.78 9.65
N TRP A 14 -6.06 -15.56 10.91
CA TRP A 14 -5.78 -14.23 11.44
C TRP A 14 -4.60 -13.55 10.72
N ARG A 15 -3.56 -14.32 10.35
CA ARG A 15 -2.45 -13.81 9.52
C ARG A 15 -2.88 -13.46 8.09
N GLN A 16 -3.74 -14.27 7.48
CA GLN A 16 -4.29 -13.98 6.15
C GLN A 16 -5.17 -12.74 6.18
N LEU A 17 -6.04 -12.61 7.19
CA LEU A 17 -6.89 -11.44 7.35
C LEU A 17 -6.06 -10.16 7.56
N SER A 18 -5.00 -10.23 8.37
CA SER A 18 -4.11 -9.09 8.63
C SER A 18 -3.35 -8.66 7.37
N LEU A 19 -2.89 -9.60 6.55
CA LEU A 19 -2.25 -9.30 5.27
C LEU A 19 -3.22 -8.65 4.27
N GLN A 20 -4.46 -9.14 4.22
CA GLN A 20 -5.50 -8.56 3.37
C GLN A 20 -5.87 -7.14 3.83
N GLN A 21 -6.05 -6.92 5.13
CA GLN A 21 -6.29 -5.60 5.70
C GLN A 21 -5.12 -4.63 5.47
N GLN A 22 -3.88 -5.09 5.65
CA GLN A 22 -2.69 -4.29 5.34
C GLN A 22 -2.62 -3.94 3.86
N SER A 23 -2.90 -4.88 2.96
CA SER A 23 -2.92 -4.62 1.53
C SER A 23 -4.00 -3.62 1.12
N GLY A 24 -5.18 -3.67 1.76
CA GLY A 24 -6.27 -2.71 1.54
C GLY A 24 -5.91 -1.30 1.98
N TRP A 25 -5.30 -1.15 3.16
CA TRP A 25 -4.80 0.13 3.65
C TRP A 25 -3.70 0.71 2.76
N LEU A 26 -2.75 -0.13 2.33
CA LEU A 26 -1.66 0.32 1.46
C LEU A 26 -2.18 0.72 0.07
N THR A 27 -3.14 -0.02 -0.47
CA THR A 27 -3.80 0.31 -1.74
C THR A 27 -4.56 1.65 -1.63
N GLY A 28 -5.24 1.89 -0.51
CA GLY A 28 -5.89 3.17 -0.22
C GLY A 28 -4.91 4.34 -0.19
N LEU A 29 -3.74 4.17 0.44
CA LEU A 29 -2.68 5.19 0.46
C LEU A 29 -2.10 5.45 -0.93
N ILE A 30 -1.92 4.42 -1.76
CA ILE A 30 -1.47 4.57 -3.15
C ILE A 30 -2.50 5.34 -3.97
N ALA A 31 -3.78 4.99 -3.85
CA ALA A 31 -4.86 5.68 -4.55
C ALA A 31 -4.94 7.16 -4.13
N LEU A 32 -4.79 7.44 -2.84
CA LEU A 32 -4.74 8.80 -2.31
C LEU A 32 -3.53 9.58 -2.87
N GLY A 33 -2.34 8.97 -2.86
CA GLY A 33 -1.13 9.57 -3.42
C GLY A 33 -1.25 9.84 -4.93
N ALA A 34 -1.83 8.93 -5.69
CA ALA A 34 -2.10 9.11 -7.12
C ALA A 34 -3.11 10.25 -7.37
N THR A 35 -4.15 10.33 -6.55
CA THR A 35 -5.15 11.41 -6.63
C THR A 35 -4.52 12.76 -6.33
N MET A 36 -3.74 12.86 -5.26
CA MET A 36 -3.01 14.08 -4.91
C MET A 36 -1.98 14.46 -5.98
N THR A 37 -1.31 13.48 -6.60
CA THR A 37 -0.41 13.73 -7.74
C THR A 37 -1.15 14.35 -8.92
N ALA A 38 -2.33 13.83 -9.25
CA ALA A 38 -3.17 14.35 -10.33
C ALA A 38 -3.73 15.74 -9.99
N VAL A 39 -4.20 15.94 -8.76
CA VAL A 39 -4.67 17.24 -8.28
C VAL A 39 -3.54 18.26 -8.36
N SER A 40 -2.36 17.98 -7.80
CA SER A 40 -1.20 18.87 -7.86
C SER A 40 -0.72 19.18 -9.29
N ALA A 41 -0.96 18.28 -10.24
CA ALA A 41 -0.67 18.52 -11.66
C ALA A 41 -1.70 19.42 -12.36
N THR A 42 -2.89 19.60 -11.77
CA THR A 42 -4.00 20.36 -12.36
C THR A 42 -4.35 21.65 -11.61
N GLU A 43 -3.88 21.83 -10.37
CA GLU A 43 -4.14 23.03 -9.59
C GLU A 43 -3.43 24.26 -10.16
N LEU A 44 -4.09 25.43 -10.16
CA LEU A 44 -3.54 26.71 -10.62
C LEU A 44 -2.54 27.32 -9.61
N VAL A 45 -1.43 26.62 -9.35
CA VAL A 45 -0.31 27.03 -8.48
C VAL A 45 0.89 27.34 -9.38
N PRO A 46 1.84 28.22 -8.98
CA PRO A 46 3.08 28.41 -9.74
C PRO A 46 3.73 27.08 -10.16
N THR A 47 4.20 27.01 -11.40
CA THR A 47 4.65 25.76 -12.06
C THR A 47 5.73 25.01 -11.30
N PHE A 48 6.58 25.75 -10.58
CA PHE A 48 7.58 25.20 -9.67
C PHE A 48 6.94 24.37 -8.54
N TRP A 49 5.90 24.91 -7.89
CA TRP A 49 5.18 24.26 -6.79
C TRP A 49 4.35 23.07 -7.28
N GLN A 50 3.74 23.17 -8.47
CA GLN A 50 3.10 22.03 -9.12
C GLN A 50 4.08 20.88 -9.30
N GLY A 51 5.23 21.13 -9.95
CA GLY A 51 6.25 20.11 -10.19
C GLY A 51 6.81 19.52 -8.90
N PHE A 52 7.03 20.34 -7.87
CA PHE A 52 7.47 19.88 -6.55
C PHE A 52 6.43 18.97 -5.90
N MET A 53 5.16 19.37 -5.84
CA MET A 53 4.10 18.58 -5.20
C MET A 53 3.81 17.29 -5.98
N THR A 54 3.72 17.35 -7.30
CA THR A 54 3.59 16.17 -8.17
C THR A 54 4.77 15.22 -7.97
N GLY A 55 5.99 15.75 -7.83
CA GLY A 55 7.18 14.96 -7.54
C GLY A 55 7.13 14.26 -6.18
N VAL A 56 6.74 14.98 -5.12
CA VAL A 56 6.61 14.42 -3.76
C VAL A 56 5.55 13.33 -3.71
N TRP A 57 4.35 13.60 -4.23
CA TRP A 57 3.25 12.65 -4.25
C TRP A 57 3.54 11.47 -5.19
N GLY A 58 4.09 11.72 -6.37
CA GLY A 58 4.45 10.68 -7.33
C GLY A 58 5.53 9.73 -6.80
N THR A 59 6.60 10.28 -6.21
CA THR A 59 7.68 9.49 -5.61
C THR A 59 7.20 8.71 -4.40
N GLY A 60 6.39 9.33 -3.52
CA GLY A 60 5.79 8.66 -2.37
C GLY A 60 4.87 7.51 -2.79
N THR A 61 4.07 7.71 -3.84
CA THR A 61 3.18 6.68 -4.40
C THR A 61 3.99 5.53 -5.00
N ALA A 62 5.05 5.81 -5.75
CA ALA A 62 5.94 4.80 -6.32
C ALA A 62 6.63 3.95 -5.24
N LEU A 63 7.10 4.58 -4.15
CA LEU A 63 7.68 3.89 -3.00
C LEU A 63 6.65 2.97 -2.31
N LEU A 64 5.41 3.44 -2.13
CA LEU A 64 4.34 2.63 -1.55
C LEU A 64 3.99 1.43 -2.43
N ILE A 65 3.92 1.61 -3.76
CA ILE A 65 3.72 0.51 -4.71
C ILE A 65 4.87 -0.50 -4.58
N GLY A 66 6.12 -0.03 -4.61
CA GLY A 66 7.30 -0.87 -4.46
C GLY A 66 7.29 -1.67 -3.14
N LEU A 67 6.89 -1.04 -2.05
CA LEU A 67 6.75 -1.69 -0.75
C LEU A 67 5.64 -2.76 -0.77
N LEU A 68 4.50 -2.47 -1.39
CA LEU A 68 3.39 -3.43 -1.54
C LEU A 68 3.83 -4.66 -2.34
N VAL A 69 4.54 -4.44 -3.44
CA VAL A 69 5.13 -5.51 -4.27
C VAL A 69 6.13 -6.32 -3.46
N ALA A 70 7.02 -5.68 -2.69
CA ALA A 70 7.99 -6.38 -1.85
C ALA A 70 7.32 -7.25 -0.77
N ILE A 71 6.25 -6.75 -0.14
CA ILE A 71 5.46 -7.52 0.82
C ILE A 71 4.77 -8.71 0.13
N GLN A 72 4.18 -8.50 -1.04
CA GLN A 72 3.52 -9.58 -1.81
C GLN A 72 4.52 -10.65 -2.26
N VAL A 73 5.70 -10.27 -2.73
CA VAL A 73 6.77 -11.20 -3.11
C VAL A 73 7.23 -12.01 -1.91
N SER A 74 7.48 -11.35 -0.77
CA SER A 74 7.92 -12.01 0.47
C SER A 74 6.86 -12.95 1.05
N ALA A 75 5.58 -12.59 0.92
CA ALA A 75 4.46 -13.43 1.34
C ALA A 75 4.21 -14.62 0.40
N ARG A 76 4.64 -14.54 -0.86
CA ARG A 76 4.50 -15.61 -1.86
C ARG A 76 5.66 -16.61 -1.82
N SER A 77 6.82 -16.19 -1.30
CA SER A 77 8.00 -17.04 -1.11
C SER A 77 8.00 -17.87 0.18
N HIS A 78 6.95 -17.78 1.00
CA HIS A 78 6.78 -18.45 2.28
C HIS A 78 5.59 -19.40 2.28
#